data_AF-A0A8J7XGH1-F1
#
_entry.id   AF-A0A8J7XGH1-F1
#
_cell.length_a   1.000
_cell.length_b   1.000
_cell.length_c   1.000
_cell.angle_alpha   90.00
_cell.angle_beta   90.00
_cell.angle_gamma   90.00
#
_symmetry.space_group_name_H-M   'P 1'
#
loop_
_entity.id
_entity.type
_entity.pdbx_description
1 polymer ?
#
loop_
_entity_poly.entity_id
_entity_poly.type
_entity_poly.pdbx_seq_one_letter_code
_entity_poly.pdbx_strand_id
1 'polypeptide(L)'
;MQCPSCGRYLREESTICNYCGYHKEEEKSETPVSLKKYGIVSFLIIAVGLSLFYVTRYETEDADKLVRAARKEVEKGSELLQKVESGLYPLRAVQVEVSDQMSAERNYASESRECITGVFEYLDAAEPHFERAEEFLEKTEGMRLPGWYYQYVDTEKDIIQKNREYAHVLRTLCINSEMYYEFAELYLEGEQLVIDLMNDMDRGTDHLESEDYTFAFAAYDSALQQAKEAQEVYRAALKIIDLPYIDGLLLNLNYLERALYNLSEAAHQMELGNTEEANFLAALGTNEVSSMIHINKLQLKIEVTDWYKNNVTDLFSKLSSLQSEIEELKKEQESR
;
A
#
# COMPACT_ATOMS: atom_id res chain seq x y z
N MET A 1 -63.21 -68.09 -33.65
CA MET A 1 -64.28 -67.88 -32.63
C MET A 1 -65.36 -66.93 -33.17
N GLN A 2 -66.61 -66.91 -32.70
CA GLN A 2 -67.59 -65.90 -33.14
C GLN A 2 -67.46 -64.59 -32.33
N CYS A 3 -67.60 -63.45 -33.00
CA CYS A 3 -67.64 -62.13 -32.36
C CYS A 3 -68.90 -62.01 -31.50
N PRO A 4 -68.80 -61.70 -30.19
CA PRO A 4 -69.96 -61.63 -29.31
C PRO A 4 -70.89 -60.44 -29.62
N SER A 5 -70.38 -59.41 -30.30
CA SER A 5 -71.19 -58.23 -30.66
C SER A 5 -71.99 -58.40 -31.95
N CYS A 6 -71.45 -59.10 -32.97
CA CYS A 6 -72.07 -59.17 -34.30
C CYS A 6 -72.26 -60.60 -34.85
N GLY A 7 -71.89 -61.64 -34.11
CA GLY A 7 -72.12 -63.05 -34.44
C GLY A 7 -71.24 -63.62 -35.56
N ARG A 8 -70.37 -62.83 -36.20
CA ARG A 8 -69.51 -63.30 -37.31
C ARG A 8 -68.25 -64.01 -36.81
N TYR A 9 -67.75 -64.97 -37.59
CA TYR A 9 -66.53 -65.72 -37.27
C TYR A 9 -65.27 -64.85 -37.43
N LEU A 10 -64.46 -64.83 -36.38
CA LEU A 10 -63.13 -64.24 -36.26
C LEU A 10 -62.05 -65.31 -36.42
N ARG A 11 -60.91 -64.92 -37.01
CA ARG A 11 -59.67 -65.71 -37.01
C ARG A 11 -59.18 -65.84 -35.57
N GLU A 12 -58.62 -67.00 -35.21
CA GLU A 12 -58.31 -67.37 -33.81
C GLU A 12 -57.40 -66.40 -33.06
N GLU A 13 -56.57 -65.63 -33.77
CA GLU A 13 -55.58 -64.72 -33.18
C GLU A 13 -55.96 -63.23 -33.28
N SER A 14 -57.13 -62.86 -33.83
CA SER A 14 -57.50 -61.44 -33.96
C SER A 14 -58.10 -60.89 -32.66
N THR A 15 -57.48 -59.86 -32.08
CA THR A 15 -57.97 -59.13 -30.89
C THR A 15 -59.05 -58.10 -31.21
N ILE A 16 -59.32 -57.83 -32.50
CA ILE A 16 -60.28 -56.83 -32.97
C ILE A 16 -61.17 -57.43 -34.05
N CYS A 17 -62.48 -57.18 -33.97
CA CYS A 17 -63.41 -57.54 -35.03
C CYS A 17 -63.35 -56.53 -36.18
N ASN A 18 -62.79 -56.93 -37.32
CA ASN A 18 -62.67 -56.08 -38.52
C ASN A 18 -64.01 -55.61 -39.12
N TYR A 19 -65.15 -56.20 -38.70
CA TYR A 19 -66.47 -55.84 -39.22
C TYR A 19 -67.23 -54.84 -38.35
N CYS A 20 -67.06 -54.88 -37.03
CA CYS A 20 -67.82 -54.01 -36.12
C CYS A 20 -66.94 -53.23 -35.14
N GLY A 21 -65.62 -53.38 -35.20
CA GLY A 21 -64.67 -52.68 -34.34
C GLY A 21 -64.63 -53.15 -32.89
N TYR A 22 -65.29 -54.27 -32.55
CA TYR A 22 -65.26 -54.81 -31.18
C TYR A 22 -63.84 -55.28 -30.81
N HIS A 23 -63.27 -54.66 -29.77
CA HIS A 23 -62.02 -55.09 -29.16
C HIS A 23 -62.30 -56.13 -28.08
N LYS A 24 -61.57 -57.25 -28.13
CA LYS A 24 -61.55 -58.21 -27.04
C LYS A 24 -60.62 -57.65 -25.96
N GLU A 25 -61.17 -57.29 -24.81
CA GLU A 25 -60.35 -56.92 -23.65
C GLU A 25 -59.57 -58.16 -23.20
N GLU A 26 -58.24 -58.07 -23.21
CA GLU A 26 -57.39 -59.08 -22.58
C GLU A 26 -57.59 -58.99 -21.06
N GLU A 27 -58.02 -60.09 -20.45
CA GLU A 27 -57.95 -60.25 -18.99
C GLU A 27 -56.51 -60.00 -18.56
N LYS A 28 -56.28 -58.87 -17.88
CA LYS A 28 -55.02 -58.59 -17.19
C LYS A 28 -54.78 -59.73 -16.21
N SER A 29 -53.89 -60.65 -16.56
CA SER A 29 -53.29 -61.53 -15.57
C SER A 29 -52.50 -60.64 -14.60
N GLU A 30 -53.08 -60.38 -13.44
CA GLU A 30 -52.42 -59.75 -12.31
C GLU A 30 -51.26 -60.65 -11.87
N THR A 31 -50.09 -60.44 -12.44
CA THR A 31 -48.84 -60.87 -11.80
C THR A 31 -48.66 -60.02 -10.55
N PRO A 32 -48.58 -60.60 -9.34
CA PRO A 32 -48.38 -59.84 -8.13
C PRO A 32 -46.96 -59.26 -8.17
N VAL A 33 -46.83 -58.00 -8.58
CA VAL A 33 -45.60 -57.23 -8.41
C VAL A 33 -45.36 -57.14 -6.91
N SER A 34 -44.31 -57.81 -6.41
CA SER A 34 -43.98 -57.79 -4.99
C SER A 34 -43.61 -56.36 -4.56
N LEU A 35 -44.57 -55.63 -3.99
CA LEU A 35 -44.40 -54.32 -3.36
C LEU A 35 -43.25 -54.28 -2.35
N LYS A 36 -42.84 -55.43 -1.80
CA LYS A 36 -41.69 -55.56 -0.89
C LYS A 36 -40.34 -55.20 -1.52
N LYS A 37 -40.10 -55.46 -2.81
CA LYS A 37 -38.79 -55.15 -3.45
C LYS A 37 -38.65 -53.67 -3.82
N TYR A 38 -39.72 -53.01 -4.25
CA TYR A 38 -39.72 -51.56 -4.48
C TYR A 38 -39.75 -50.77 -3.17
N GLY A 39 -40.47 -51.25 -2.14
CA GLY A 39 -40.45 -50.63 -0.81
C GLY A 39 -39.04 -50.56 -0.21
N ILE A 40 -38.24 -51.63 -0.33
CA ILE A 40 -36.86 -51.67 0.21
C ILE A 40 -35.92 -50.75 -0.59
N VAL A 41 -36.02 -50.72 -1.93
CA VAL A 41 -35.18 -49.83 -2.76
C VAL A 41 -35.54 -48.36 -2.54
N SER A 42 -36.84 -48.02 -2.47
CA SER A 42 -37.29 -46.67 -2.16
C SER A 42 -36.91 -46.26 -0.73
N PHE A 43 -37.02 -47.17 0.25
CA PHE A 43 -36.60 -46.91 1.62
C PHE A 43 -35.09 -46.77 1.74
N LEU A 44 -34.29 -47.50 0.96
CA LEU A 44 -32.84 -47.31 0.87
C LEU A 44 -32.48 -45.97 0.22
N ILE A 45 -33.16 -45.56 -0.86
CA ILE A 45 -32.92 -44.25 -1.49
C ILE A 45 -33.31 -43.11 -0.53
N ILE A 46 -34.43 -43.24 0.19
CA ILE A 46 -34.88 -42.27 1.19
C ILE A 46 -33.95 -42.27 2.40
N ALA A 47 -33.51 -43.44 2.90
CA ALA A 47 -32.60 -43.53 4.03
C ALA A 47 -31.19 -43.04 3.68
N VAL A 48 -30.68 -43.35 2.49
CA VAL A 48 -29.41 -42.82 1.96
C VAL A 48 -29.52 -41.32 1.74
N GLY A 49 -30.62 -40.85 1.13
CA GLY A 49 -30.90 -39.42 0.95
C GLY A 49 -31.02 -38.64 2.26
N LEU A 50 -31.72 -39.20 3.25
CA LEU A 50 -31.80 -38.63 4.61
C LEU A 50 -30.45 -38.66 5.31
N SER A 51 -29.68 -39.75 5.20
CA SER A 51 -28.34 -39.84 5.80
C SER A 51 -27.37 -38.86 5.17
N LEU A 52 -27.40 -38.69 3.85
CA LEU A 52 -26.63 -37.67 3.12
C LEU A 52 -27.07 -36.27 3.54
N PHE A 53 -28.37 -36.02 3.67
CA PHE A 53 -28.92 -34.74 4.12
C PHE A 53 -28.54 -34.40 5.57
N TYR A 54 -28.52 -35.38 6.47
CA TYR A 54 -28.09 -35.16 7.85
C TYR A 54 -26.58 -34.92 7.96
N VAL A 55 -25.76 -35.64 7.17
CA VAL A 55 -24.31 -35.45 7.11
C VAL A 55 -23.96 -34.07 6.53
N THR A 56 -24.57 -33.68 5.39
CA THR A 56 -24.32 -32.37 4.80
C THR A 56 -24.79 -31.25 5.72
N ARG A 57 -25.92 -31.41 6.42
CA ARG A 57 -26.39 -30.40 7.40
C ARG A 57 -25.40 -30.20 8.55
N TYR A 58 -24.85 -31.28 9.11
CA TYR A 58 -23.88 -31.19 10.19
C TYR A 58 -22.55 -30.56 9.73
N GLU A 59 -22.04 -30.98 8.57
CA GLU A 59 -20.82 -30.41 8.01
C GLU A 59 -21.01 -28.94 7.58
N THR A 60 -22.21 -28.55 7.14
CA THR A 60 -22.53 -27.14 6.87
C THR A 60 -22.54 -26.30 8.16
N GLU A 61 -23.09 -26.82 9.27
CA GLU A 61 -23.07 -26.12 10.57
C GLU A 61 -21.65 -25.93 11.11
N ASP A 62 -20.75 -26.88 10.88
CA ASP A 62 -19.35 -26.77 11.27
C ASP A 62 -18.56 -25.84 10.33
N ALA A 63 -18.83 -25.87 9.02
CA ALA A 63 -18.29 -24.90 8.07
C ALA A 63 -18.71 -23.47 8.45
N ASP A 64 -19.98 -23.25 8.85
CA ASP A 64 -20.48 -21.94 9.27
C ASP A 64 -19.77 -21.39 10.50
N LYS A 65 -19.30 -22.27 11.40
CA LYS A 65 -18.48 -21.84 12.54
C LYS A 65 -17.10 -21.39 12.08
N LEU A 66 -16.49 -22.11 11.15
CA LEU A 66 -15.19 -21.78 10.58
C LEU A 66 -15.25 -20.47 9.79
N VAL A 67 -16.25 -20.28 8.91
CA VAL A 67 -16.39 -19.03 8.16
C VAL A 67 -16.66 -17.84 9.10
N ARG A 68 -17.50 -18.00 10.13
CA ARG A 68 -17.68 -16.95 11.14
C ARG A 68 -16.38 -16.63 11.91
N ALA A 69 -15.56 -17.63 12.20
CA ALA A 69 -14.26 -17.41 12.80
C ALA A 69 -13.31 -16.67 11.85
N ALA A 70 -13.29 -17.04 10.57
CA ALA A 70 -12.52 -16.36 9.54
C ALA A 70 -12.90 -14.88 9.44
N ARG A 71 -14.20 -14.57 9.31
CA ARG A 71 -14.71 -13.21 9.27
C ARG A 71 -14.30 -12.37 10.47
N LYS A 72 -14.37 -12.94 11.66
CA LYS A 72 -13.97 -12.25 12.89
C LYS A 72 -12.48 -11.91 12.87
N GLU A 73 -11.64 -12.77 12.31
CA GLU A 73 -10.23 -12.45 12.15
C GLU A 73 -10.02 -11.40 11.05
N VAL A 74 -10.71 -11.48 9.91
CA VAL A 74 -10.68 -10.43 8.87
C VAL A 74 -11.07 -9.06 9.44
N GLU A 75 -12.16 -8.99 10.21
CA GLU A 75 -12.62 -7.75 10.85
C GLU A 75 -11.54 -7.13 11.74
N LYS A 76 -10.89 -7.94 12.60
CA LYS A 76 -9.78 -7.47 13.43
C LYS A 76 -8.60 -6.96 12.59
N GLY A 77 -8.25 -7.69 11.52
CA GLY A 77 -7.21 -7.26 10.58
C GLY A 77 -7.57 -5.92 9.95
N SER A 78 -8.78 -5.78 9.42
CA SER A 78 -9.26 -4.53 8.80
C SER A 78 -9.34 -3.37 9.79
N GLU A 79 -9.75 -3.59 11.04
CA GLU A 79 -9.73 -2.56 12.10
C GLU A 79 -8.32 -2.02 12.35
N LEU A 80 -7.31 -2.89 12.32
CA LEU A 80 -5.91 -2.48 12.44
C LEU A 80 -5.47 -1.65 11.22
N LEU A 81 -5.83 -2.08 10.01
CA LEU A 81 -5.53 -1.33 8.78
C LEU A 81 -6.20 0.06 8.78
N GLN A 82 -7.42 0.18 9.31
CA GLN A 82 -8.09 1.48 9.47
C GLN A 82 -7.36 2.41 10.45
N LYS A 83 -6.72 1.88 11.50
CA LYS A 83 -5.88 2.70 12.39
C LYS A 83 -4.68 3.26 11.65
N VAL A 84 -4.03 2.44 10.81
CA VAL A 84 -2.92 2.88 9.96
C VAL A 84 -3.39 4.01 9.04
N GLU A 85 -4.50 3.79 8.34
CA GLU A 85 -5.10 4.78 7.45
C GLU A 85 -5.40 6.10 8.18
N SER A 86 -6.01 6.02 9.37
CA SER A 86 -6.34 7.21 10.18
C SER A 86 -5.12 8.01 10.63
N GLY A 87 -3.96 7.37 10.78
CA GLY A 87 -2.69 8.05 11.08
C GLY A 87 -2.06 8.72 9.86
N LEU A 88 -2.26 8.15 8.66
CA LEU A 88 -1.68 8.65 7.41
C LEU A 88 -2.49 9.76 6.75
N TYR A 89 -3.82 9.70 6.80
CA TYR A 89 -4.69 10.67 6.10
C TYR A 89 -4.50 12.14 6.50
N PRO A 90 -4.20 12.48 7.77
CA PRO A 90 -3.94 13.87 8.17
C PRO A 90 -2.60 14.41 7.67
N LEU A 91 -1.71 13.54 7.19
CA LEU A 91 -0.37 13.93 6.77
C LEU A 91 -0.41 14.68 5.43
N ARG A 92 0.43 15.71 5.31
CA ARG A 92 0.53 16.58 4.12
C ARG A 92 1.97 16.69 3.65
N ALA A 93 2.14 17.11 2.40
CA ALA A 93 3.45 17.51 1.89
C ALA A 93 4.03 18.66 2.72
N VAL A 94 5.36 18.63 2.92
CA VAL A 94 6.16 19.67 3.56
C VAL A 94 6.32 20.84 2.61
N GLN A 95 6.24 22.07 3.13
CA GLN A 95 6.42 23.30 2.37
C GLN A 95 7.90 23.73 2.39
N VAL A 96 8.69 23.19 1.45
CA VAL A 96 10.15 23.39 1.40
C VAL A 96 10.62 24.79 0.95
N GLU A 97 9.71 25.71 0.61
CA GLU A 97 10.05 27.04 0.05
C GLU A 97 9.94 28.20 1.05
N VAL A 98 9.35 27.99 2.22
CA VAL A 98 8.97 29.09 3.12
C VAL A 98 10.05 29.28 4.19
N SER A 99 10.97 30.22 3.94
CA SER A 99 12.08 30.58 4.86
C SER A 99 11.62 30.82 6.29
N ASP A 100 10.48 31.50 6.46
CA ASP A 100 9.98 31.91 7.77
C ASP A 100 9.34 30.76 8.55
N GLN A 101 9.15 29.61 7.90
CA GLN A 101 8.48 28.43 8.47
C GLN A 101 9.38 27.19 8.50
N MET A 102 10.66 27.27 8.12
CA MET A 102 11.53 26.09 8.04
C MET A 102 11.58 25.29 9.33
N SER A 103 11.70 25.95 10.50
CA SER A 103 11.69 25.25 11.79
C SER A 103 10.36 24.56 12.07
N ALA A 104 9.23 25.19 11.70
CA ALA A 104 7.92 24.59 11.87
C ALA A 104 7.71 23.40 10.92
N GLU A 105 8.16 23.53 9.67
CA GLU A 105 8.10 22.47 8.66
C GLU A 105 9.04 21.30 8.99
N ARG A 106 10.23 21.57 9.55
CA ARG A 106 11.15 20.54 10.05
C ARG A 106 10.55 19.77 11.22
N ASN A 107 9.96 20.47 12.20
CA ASN A 107 9.27 19.84 13.32
C ASN A 107 8.09 19.00 12.82
N TYR A 108 7.30 19.53 11.89
CA TYR A 108 6.20 18.80 11.26
C TYR A 108 6.68 17.52 10.56
N ALA A 109 7.81 17.58 9.84
CA ALA A 109 8.41 16.40 9.21
C ALA A 109 8.81 15.35 10.25
N SER A 110 9.50 15.77 11.32
CA SER A 110 9.87 14.88 12.44
C SER A 110 8.65 14.22 13.10
N GLU A 111 7.62 15.01 13.46
CA GLU A 111 6.38 14.51 14.07
C GLU A 111 5.65 13.54 13.13
N SER A 112 5.67 13.81 11.82
CA SER A 112 5.08 12.93 10.81
C SER A 112 5.81 11.59 10.72
N ARG A 113 7.15 11.57 10.82
CA ARG A 113 7.93 10.31 10.88
C ARG A 113 7.61 9.50 12.11
N GLU A 114 7.51 10.15 13.27
CA GLU A 114 7.12 9.48 14.52
C GLU A 114 5.73 8.87 14.41
N CYS A 115 4.77 9.60 13.81
CA CYS A 115 3.44 9.09 13.53
C CYS A 115 3.48 7.83 12.63
N ILE A 116 4.25 7.87 11.54
CA ILE A 116 4.40 6.74 10.61
C ILE A 116 5.03 5.53 11.30
N THR A 117 6.08 5.76 12.08
CA THR A 117 6.73 4.72 12.89
C THR A 117 5.73 4.07 13.84
N GLY A 118 4.90 4.89 14.49
CA GLY A 118 3.86 4.42 15.41
C GLY A 118 2.73 3.62 14.75
N VAL A 119 2.51 3.72 13.44
CA VAL A 119 1.46 2.92 12.76
C VAL A 119 1.97 1.62 12.14
N PHE A 120 3.28 1.44 11.98
CA PHE A 120 3.84 0.18 11.45
C PHE A 120 3.48 -1.04 12.32
N GLU A 121 3.37 -0.86 13.64
CA GLU A 121 2.98 -1.95 14.54
C GLU A 121 1.57 -2.50 14.22
N TYR A 122 0.65 -1.65 13.77
CA TYR A 122 -0.69 -2.08 13.38
C TYR A 122 -0.67 -2.82 12.05
N LEU A 123 0.18 -2.42 11.10
CA LEU A 123 0.38 -3.16 9.84
C LEU A 123 0.94 -4.55 10.09
N ASP A 124 1.98 -4.66 10.93
CA ASP A 124 2.58 -5.95 11.28
C ASP A 124 1.61 -6.84 12.07
N ALA A 125 0.75 -6.24 12.91
CA ALA A 125 -0.26 -6.97 13.67
C ALA A 125 -1.46 -7.44 12.82
N ALA A 126 -1.71 -6.84 11.65
CA ALA A 126 -2.83 -7.19 10.79
C ALA A 126 -2.62 -8.52 10.05
N GLU A 127 -1.41 -8.81 9.56
CA GLU A 127 -1.14 -10.01 8.74
C GLU A 127 -1.49 -11.34 9.45
N PRO A 128 -1.13 -11.56 10.72
CA PRO A 128 -1.51 -12.79 11.43
C PRO A 128 -3.02 -13.01 11.54
N HIS A 129 -3.83 -11.96 11.45
CA HIS A 129 -5.28 -12.10 11.41
C HIS A 129 -5.76 -12.64 10.05
N PHE A 130 -5.18 -12.16 8.94
CA PHE A 130 -5.50 -12.66 7.61
C PHE A 130 -5.04 -14.10 7.39
N GLU A 131 -3.84 -14.45 7.88
CA GLU A 131 -3.36 -15.84 7.89
C GLU A 131 -4.30 -16.78 8.65
N ARG A 132 -4.72 -16.41 9.88
CA ARG A 132 -5.68 -17.21 10.64
C ARG A 132 -7.03 -17.33 9.97
N ALA A 133 -7.49 -16.26 9.30
CA ALA A 133 -8.74 -16.30 8.55
C ALA A 133 -8.68 -17.32 7.42
N GLU A 134 -7.57 -17.33 6.67
CA GLU A 134 -7.32 -18.30 5.59
C GLU A 134 -7.27 -19.74 6.12
N GLU A 135 -6.55 -19.99 7.23
CA GLU A 135 -6.51 -21.32 7.87
C GLU A 135 -7.90 -21.84 8.27
N PHE A 136 -8.82 -20.96 8.67
CA PHE A 136 -10.20 -21.36 8.97
C PHE A 136 -10.96 -21.75 7.70
N LEU A 137 -10.76 -21.03 6.59
CA LEU A 137 -11.40 -21.32 5.31
C LEU A 137 -10.83 -22.58 4.65
N GLU A 138 -9.53 -22.82 4.73
CA GLU A 138 -8.91 -24.07 4.22
C GLU A 138 -9.49 -25.32 4.89
N LYS A 139 -9.82 -25.24 6.18
CA LYS A 139 -10.48 -26.36 6.90
C LYS A 139 -11.86 -26.70 6.34
N THR A 140 -12.50 -25.78 5.60
CA THR A 140 -13.81 -26.05 4.96
C THR A 140 -13.68 -26.84 3.66
N GLU A 141 -12.50 -26.86 3.01
CA GLU A 141 -12.29 -27.54 1.72
C GLU A 141 -12.44 -29.06 1.81
N GLY A 142 -12.12 -29.63 2.97
CA GLY A 142 -12.26 -31.07 3.24
C GLY A 142 -13.68 -31.52 3.58
N MET A 143 -14.63 -30.59 3.72
CA MET A 143 -16.01 -30.87 4.12
C MET A 143 -16.89 -31.11 2.89
N ARG A 144 -17.95 -31.93 3.01
CA ARG A 144 -18.94 -32.18 1.95
C ARG A 144 -20.03 -31.13 2.01
N LEU A 145 -19.77 -30.02 1.35
CA LEU A 145 -20.64 -28.86 1.35
C LEU A 145 -21.47 -28.76 0.06
N PRO A 146 -22.65 -28.12 0.10
CA PRO A 146 -23.38 -27.78 -1.12
C PRO A 146 -22.56 -26.88 -2.05
N GLY A 147 -22.78 -26.96 -3.36
CA GLY A 147 -22.03 -26.18 -4.35
C GLY A 147 -22.05 -24.66 -4.13
N TRP A 148 -23.18 -24.12 -3.66
CA TRP A 148 -23.30 -22.70 -3.32
C TRP A 148 -22.40 -22.28 -2.15
N TYR A 149 -22.04 -23.21 -1.26
CA TYR A 149 -21.19 -22.94 -0.11
C TYR A 149 -19.74 -22.71 -0.52
N TYR A 150 -19.25 -23.47 -1.50
CA TYR A 150 -17.89 -23.24 -2.03
C TYR A 150 -17.77 -21.87 -2.68
N GLN A 151 -18.80 -21.42 -3.43
CA GLN A 151 -18.84 -20.07 -3.99
C GLN A 151 -18.82 -18.99 -2.91
N TYR A 152 -19.39 -19.27 -1.74
CA TYR A 152 -19.37 -18.38 -0.60
C TYR A 152 -17.99 -18.35 0.08
N VAL A 153 -17.35 -19.51 0.28
CA VAL A 153 -15.97 -19.61 0.77
C VAL A 153 -14.98 -18.93 -0.17
N ASP A 154 -15.17 -19.05 -1.49
CA ASP A 154 -14.34 -18.37 -2.49
C ASP A 154 -14.43 -16.85 -2.33
N THR A 155 -15.63 -16.29 -2.14
CA THR A 155 -15.81 -14.86 -1.85
C THR A 155 -15.09 -14.42 -0.56
N GLU A 156 -15.10 -15.23 0.49
CA GLU A 156 -14.35 -14.94 1.73
C GLU A 156 -12.83 -14.89 1.49
N LYS A 157 -12.31 -15.81 0.66
CA LYS A 157 -10.89 -15.82 0.27
C LYS A 157 -10.52 -14.59 -0.57
N ASP A 158 -11.39 -14.18 -1.49
CA ASP A 158 -11.20 -12.96 -2.27
C ASP A 158 -11.14 -11.71 -1.36
N ILE A 159 -11.99 -11.64 -0.33
CA ILE A 159 -11.94 -10.57 0.68
C ILE A 159 -10.60 -10.56 1.41
N ILE A 160 -10.11 -11.71 1.86
CA ILE A 160 -8.80 -11.82 2.54
C ILE A 160 -7.68 -11.35 1.62
N GLN A 161 -7.67 -11.84 0.38
CA GLN A 161 -6.67 -11.48 -0.62
C GLN A 161 -6.66 -9.97 -0.88
N LYS A 162 -7.84 -9.35 -1.00
CA LYS A 162 -7.95 -7.90 -1.20
C LYS A 162 -7.51 -7.10 0.02
N ASN A 163 -7.78 -7.57 1.24
CA ASN A 163 -7.25 -6.95 2.45
C ASN A 163 -5.72 -7.04 2.54
N ARG A 164 -5.11 -8.16 2.12
CA ARG A 164 -3.64 -8.28 2.02
C ARG A 164 -3.05 -7.34 0.97
N GLU A 165 -3.69 -7.22 -0.20
CA GLU A 165 -3.31 -6.23 -1.21
C GLU A 165 -3.38 -4.80 -0.65
N TYR A 166 -4.44 -4.48 0.09
CA TYR A 166 -4.61 -3.19 0.74
C TYR A 166 -3.54 -2.93 1.81
N ALA A 167 -3.24 -3.92 2.66
CA ALA A 167 -2.16 -3.86 3.66
C ALA A 167 -0.78 -3.64 3.01
N HIS A 168 -0.50 -4.30 1.88
CA HIS A 168 0.73 -4.11 1.14
C HIS A 168 0.87 -2.69 0.57
N VAL A 169 -0.22 -2.12 0.04
CA VAL A 169 -0.23 -0.73 -0.45
C VAL A 169 -0.06 0.25 0.71
N LEU A 170 -0.71 0.04 1.85
CA LEU A 170 -0.49 0.84 3.06
C LEU A 170 0.96 0.77 3.54
N ARG A 171 1.58 -0.41 3.54
CA ARG A 171 3.00 -0.55 3.89
C ARG A 171 3.90 0.24 2.94
N THR A 172 3.63 0.18 1.64
CA THR A 172 4.36 0.96 0.63
C THR A 172 4.19 2.47 0.87
N LEU A 173 2.97 2.91 1.19
CA LEU A 173 2.67 4.29 1.53
C LEU A 173 3.44 4.74 2.79
N CYS A 174 3.43 3.94 3.87
CA CYS A 174 4.21 4.23 5.08
C CYS A 174 5.71 4.39 4.78
N ILE A 175 6.31 3.46 4.05
CA ILE A 175 7.74 3.50 3.70
C ILE A 175 8.05 4.76 2.88
N ASN A 176 7.24 5.04 1.85
CA ASN A 176 7.47 6.20 1.00
C ASN A 176 7.27 7.52 1.77
N SER A 177 6.26 7.60 2.64
CA SER A 177 6.04 8.76 3.49
C SER A 177 7.17 8.95 4.50
N GLU A 178 7.69 7.88 5.11
CA GLU A 178 8.83 7.96 6.03
C GLU A 178 10.08 8.51 5.33
N MET A 179 10.41 7.96 4.15
CA MET A 179 11.50 8.45 3.31
C MET A 179 11.32 9.93 2.96
N TYR A 180 10.10 10.35 2.61
CA TYR A 180 9.81 11.74 2.28
C TYR A 180 10.06 12.70 3.45
N TYR A 181 9.55 12.36 4.63
CA TYR A 181 9.71 13.25 5.79
C TYR A 181 11.14 13.24 6.32
N GLU A 182 11.86 12.12 6.25
CA GLU A 182 13.29 12.08 6.58
C GLU A 182 14.12 12.93 5.62
N PHE A 183 13.85 12.81 4.31
CA PHE A 183 14.46 13.69 3.32
C PHE A 183 14.17 15.17 3.61
N ALA A 184 12.90 15.51 3.89
CA ALA A 184 12.48 16.88 4.12
C ALA A 184 13.12 17.47 5.38
N GLU A 185 13.23 16.69 6.46
CA GLU A 185 13.89 17.09 7.70
C GLU A 185 15.37 17.46 7.45
N LEU A 186 16.12 16.58 6.79
CA LEU A 186 17.52 16.81 6.45
C LEU A 186 17.68 17.98 5.48
N TYR A 187 16.84 18.06 4.44
CA TYR A 187 16.87 19.17 3.49
C TYR A 187 16.69 20.52 4.20
N LEU A 188 15.70 20.63 5.09
CA LEU A 188 15.43 21.87 5.84
C LEU A 188 16.53 22.20 6.85
N GLU A 189 17.17 21.19 7.43
CA GLU A 189 18.38 21.38 8.25
C GLU A 189 19.54 21.94 7.42
N GLY A 190 19.76 21.40 6.21
CA GLY A 190 20.74 21.93 5.26
C GLY A 190 20.45 23.38 4.86
N GLU A 191 19.19 23.74 4.62
CA GLU A 191 18.82 25.12 4.24
C GLU A 191 19.07 26.09 5.40
N GLN A 192 18.81 25.68 6.64
CA GLN A 192 19.13 26.48 7.82
C GLN A 192 20.64 26.74 7.93
N LEU A 193 21.46 25.70 7.75
CA LEU A 193 22.92 25.83 7.74
C LEU A 193 23.43 26.76 6.63
N VAL A 194 22.79 26.73 5.45
CA VAL A 194 23.13 27.65 4.34
C VAL A 194 22.77 29.10 4.70
N ILE A 195 21.66 29.35 5.39
CA ILE A 195 21.28 30.69 5.84
C ILE A 195 22.26 31.21 6.90
N ASP A 196 22.62 30.38 7.87
CA ASP A 196 23.60 30.74 8.90
C ASP A 196 24.96 31.02 8.25
N LEU A 197 25.34 30.24 7.23
CA LEU A 197 26.56 30.43 6.47
C LEU A 197 26.56 31.79 5.78
N MET A 198 25.45 32.16 5.13
CA MET A 198 25.32 33.44 4.44
C MET A 198 25.43 34.60 5.43
N ASN A 199 24.81 34.48 6.61
CA ASN A 199 24.93 35.49 7.66
C ASN A 199 26.37 35.67 8.14
N ASP A 200 27.12 34.58 8.29
CA ASP A 200 28.53 34.64 8.70
C ASP A 200 29.46 35.15 7.58
N MET A 201 29.14 34.87 6.32
CA MET A 201 29.82 35.48 5.17
C MET A 201 29.62 36.99 5.11
N ASP A 202 28.39 37.45 5.32
CA ASP A 202 28.07 38.88 5.36
C ASP A 202 28.84 39.56 6.51
N ARG A 203 28.83 38.98 7.71
CA ARG A 203 29.64 39.46 8.85
C ARG A 203 31.13 39.50 8.52
N GLY A 204 31.67 38.44 7.91
CA GLY A 204 33.08 38.40 7.52
C GLY A 204 33.45 39.51 6.57
N THR A 205 32.55 39.83 5.63
CA THR A 205 32.72 40.92 4.67
C THR A 205 32.66 42.29 5.33
N ASP A 206 31.69 42.52 6.24
CA ASP A 206 31.59 43.77 7.01
C ASP A 206 32.86 44.06 7.84
N HIS A 207 33.41 43.03 8.48
CA HIS A 207 34.66 43.15 9.24
C HIS A 207 35.87 43.35 8.34
N LEU A 208 35.90 42.72 7.17
CA LEU A 208 36.97 42.93 6.18
C LEU A 208 37.00 44.38 5.69
N GLU A 209 35.85 44.98 5.39
CA GLU A 209 35.71 46.39 4.99
C GLU A 209 36.13 47.36 6.10
N SER A 210 35.98 46.94 7.36
CA SER A 210 36.37 47.70 8.55
C SER A 210 37.84 47.52 8.95
N GLU A 211 38.63 46.80 8.14
CA GLU A 211 40.03 46.41 8.42
C GLU A 211 40.20 45.57 9.70
N ASP A 212 39.13 44.89 10.13
CA ASP A 212 39.13 44.00 11.29
C ASP A 212 39.34 42.54 10.87
N TYR A 213 40.57 42.26 10.43
CA TYR A 213 40.93 41.01 9.77
C TYR A 213 40.82 39.77 10.67
N THR A 214 41.05 39.93 11.98
CA THR A 214 40.90 38.84 12.95
C THR A 214 39.45 38.36 13.04
N PHE A 215 38.48 39.27 13.08
CA PHE A 215 37.07 38.91 13.08
C PHE A 215 36.59 38.43 11.71
N ALA A 216 37.08 39.02 10.62
CA ALA A 216 36.79 38.55 9.26
C ALA A 216 37.23 37.09 9.06
N PHE A 217 38.45 36.74 9.49
CA PHE A 217 38.96 35.37 9.48
C PHE A 217 38.04 34.41 10.24
N ALA A 218 37.69 34.76 11.49
CA ALA A 218 36.84 33.91 12.34
C ALA A 218 35.43 33.71 11.75
N ALA A 219 34.85 34.75 11.15
CA ALA A 219 33.55 34.66 10.50
C ALA A 219 33.58 33.77 9.24
N TYR A 220 34.60 33.91 8.39
CA TYR A 220 34.76 33.02 7.23
C TYR A 220 35.08 31.57 7.61
N ASP A 221 35.83 31.33 8.70
CA ASP A 221 36.07 29.99 9.23
C ASP A 221 34.79 29.35 9.80
N SER A 222 33.95 30.14 10.49
CA SER A 222 32.61 29.71 10.93
C SER A 222 31.72 29.33 9.74
N ALA A 223 31.67 30.18 8.71
CA ALA A 223 30.96 29.89 7.47
C ALA A 223 31.48 28.63 6.76
N LEU A 224 32.80 28.42 6.77
CA LEU A 224 33.44 27.22 6.20
C LEU A 224 32.98 25.94 6.93
N GLN A 225 32.90 25.97 8.26
CA GLN A 225 32.43 24.84 9.04
C GLN A 225 30.95 24.52 8.74
N GLN A 226 30.10 25.55 8.65
CA GLN A 226 28.69 25.39 8.29
C GLN A 226 28.51 24.85 6.86
N ALA A 227 29.39 25.25 5.92
CA ALA A 227 29.38 24.72 4.56
C ALA A 227 29.61 23.20 4.54
N LYS A 228 30.58 22.72 5.34
CA LYS A 228 30.91 21.29 5.45
C LYS A 228 29.75 20.51 6.08
N GLU A 229 29.16 21.04 7.15
CA GLU A 229 27.99 20.43 7.80
C GLU A 229 26.79 20.37 6.84
N ALA A 230 26.51 21.46 6.11
CA ALA A 230 25.45 21.49 5.10
C ALA A 230 25.68 20.42 4.01
N GLN A 231 26.93 20.25 3.54
CA GLN A 231 27.25 19.18 2.58
C GLN A 231 26.98 17.78 3.15
N GLU A 232 27.32 17.52 4.41
CA GLU A 232 27.06 16.22 5.05
C GLU A 232 25.57 15.92 5.13
N VAL A 233 24.78 16.90 5.56
CA VAL A 233 23.32 16.79 5.67
C VAL A 233 22.67 16.60 4.30
N TYR A 234 23.06 17.38 3.29
CA TYR A 234 22.53 17.20 1.93
C TYR A 234 22.94 15.88 1.29
N ARG A 235 24.15 15.36 1.56
CA ARG A 235 24.55 14.00 1.15
C ARG A 235 23.72 12.93 1.83
N ALA A 236 23.30 13.15 3.08
CA ALA A 236 22.38 12.24 3.77
C ALA A 236 20.99 12.29 3.13
N ALA A 237 20.46 13.49 2.84
CA ALA A 237 19.18 13.66 2.15
C ALA A 237 19.17 12.98 0.76
N LEU A 238 20.23 13.18 -0.04
CA LEU A 238 20.39 12.58 -1.36
C LEU A 238 20.36 11.05 -1.35
N LYS A 239 20.85 10.41 -0.28
CA LYS A 239 20.81 8.94 -0.14
C LYS A 239 19.41 8.39 0.08
N ILE A 240 18.46 9.23 0.49
CA ILE A 240 17.07 8.85 0.74
C ILE A 240 16.25 9.09 -0.53
N ILE A 241 16.31 10.31 -1.07
CA ILE A 241 15.66 10.69 -2.32
C ILE A 241 16.70 11.33 -3.23
N ASP A 242 16.98 10.64 -4.34
CA ASP A 242 17.92 11.08 -5.37
C ASP A 242 17.28 12.15 -6.25
N LEU A 243 17.59 13.41 -5.96
CA LEU A 243 17.09 14.58 -6.70
C LEU A 243 18.26 15.29 -7.40
N PRO A 244 18.22 15.48 -8.73
CA PRO A 244 19.24 16.21 -9.48
C PRO A 244 19.53 17.62 -8.95
N TYR A 245 18.53 18.29 -8.38
CA TYR A 245 18.72 19.57 -7.71
C TYR A 245 19.77 19.49 -6.58
N ILE A 246 19.75 18.44 -5.76
CA ILE A 246 20.63 18.28 -4.60
C ILE A 246 22.08 18.02 -5.05
N ASP A 247 22.29 17.28 -6.13
CA ASP A 247 23.62 17.12 -6.74
C ASP A 247 24.22 18.47 -7.17
N GLY A 248 23.41 19.30 -7.84
CA GLY A 248 23.81 20.65 -8.20
C GLY A 248 24.17 21.48 -6.97
N LEU A 249 23.35 21.42 -5.92
CA LEU A 249 23.56 22.15 -4.68
C LEU A 249 24.87 21.74 -3.99
N LEU A 250 25.12 20.43 -3.90
CA LEU A 250 26.36 19.88 -3.36
C LEU A 250 27.59 20.33 -4.17
N LEU A 251 27.48 20.38 -5.49
CA LEU A 251 28.55 20.91 -6.35
C LEU A 251 28.85 22.37 -6.02
N ASN A 252 27.82 23.21 -5.87
CA ASN A 252 27.98 24.61 -5.47
C ASN A 252 28.57 24.75 -4.07
N LEU A 253 28.16 23.93 -3.11
CA LEU A 253 28.73 23.94 -1.76
C LEU A 253 30.22 23.54 -1.75
N ASN A 254 30.66 22.64 -2.65
CA ASN A 254 32.09 22.33 -2.80
C ASN A 254 32.91 23.50 -3.38
N TYR A 255 32.32 24.30 -4.28
CA TYR A 255 32.95 25.55 -4.74
C TYR A 255 32.99 26.57 -3.59
N LEU A 256 31.92 26.66 -2.81
CA LEU A 256 31.80 27.59 -1.69
C LEU A 256 32.78 27.27 -0.57
N GLU A 257 32.95 25.99 -0.22
CA GLU A 257 33.94 25.54 0.76
C GLU A 257 35.36 25.98 0.37
N ARG A 258 35.75 25.75 -0.89
CA ARG A 258 37.07 26.18 -1.39
C ARG A 258 37.21 27.69 -1.41
N ALA A 259 36.15 28.41 -1.78
CA ALA A 259 36.13 29.87 -1.73
C ALA A 259 36.33 30.38 -0.31
N LEU A 260 35.56 29.86 0.66
CA LEU A 260 35.62 30.26 2.06
C LEU A 260 36.98 29.95 2.70
N TYR A 261 37.57 28.80 2.37
CA TYR A 261 38.93 28.48 2.80
C TYR A 261 39.94 29.54 2.32
N ASN A 262 39.89 29.90 1.03
CA ASN A 262 40.78 30.91 0.46
C ASN A 262 40.53 32.32 1.05
N LEU A 263 39.26 32.69 1.28
CA LEU A 263 38.90 33.99 1.85
C LEU A 263 39.28 34.11 3.33
N SER A 264 39.08 33.04 4.10
CA SER A 264 39.53 32.95 5.49
C SER A 264 41.05 33.13 5.54
N GLU A 265 41.81 32.34 4.78
CA GLU A 265 43.27 32.45 4.75
C GLU A 265 43.73 33.84 4.25
N ALA A 266 43.04 34.44 3.26
CA ALA A 266 43.33 35.79 2.81
C ALA A 266 43.19 36.83 3.93
N ALA A 267 42.12 36.75 4.74
CA ALA A 267 41.94 37.62 5.89
C ALA A 267 43.05 37.40 6.94
N HIS A 268 43.44 36.15 7.18
CA HIS A 268 44.57 35.84 8.07
C HIS A 268 45.88 36.47 7.58
N GLN A 269 46.18 36.36 6.28
CA GLN A 269 47.39 36.95 5.70
C GLN A 269 47.39 38.49 5.74
N MET A 270 46.21 39.14 5.65
CA MET A 270 46.09 40.59 5.86
C MET A 270 46.46 41.00 7.28
N GLU A 271 46.00 40.26 8.29
CA GLU A 271 46.37 40.49 9.70
C GLU A 271 47.89 40.38 9.92
N LEU A 272 48.54 39.44 9.23
CA LEU A 272 49.99 39.26 9.30
C LEU A 272 50.78 40.30 8.47
N GLY A 273 50.10 41.17 7.72
CA GLY A 273 50.71 42.17 6.85
C GLY A 273 51.22 41.62 5.50
N ASN A 274 50.88 40.37 5.16
CA ASN A 274 51.28 39.70 3.92
C ASN A 274 50.31 40.02 2.77
N THR A 275 50.27 41.27 2.35
CA THR A 275 49.26 41.79 1.41
C THR A 275 49.29 41.14 0.03
N GLU A 276 50.45 40.73 -0.48
CA GLU A 276 50.56 40.07 -1.78
C GLU A 276 49.90 38.68 -1.77
N GLU A 277 50.18 37.88 -0.75
CA GLU A 277 49.59 36.55 -0.55
C GLU A 277 48.08 36.64 -0.32
N ALA A 278 47.64 37.58 0.53
CA ALA A 278 46.23 37.83 0.78
C ALA A 278 45.45 38.13 -0.51
N ASN A 279 45.99 39.01 -1.37
CA ASN A 279 45.35 39.35 -2.64
C ASN A 279 45.29 38.16 -3.61
N PHE A 280 46.35 37.34 -3.64
CA PHE A 280 46.36 36.12 -4.44
C PHE A 280 45.28 35.13 -3.98
N LEU A 281 45.19 34.86 -2.68
CA LEU A 281 44.18 33.97 -2.09
C LEU A 281 42.76 34.49 -2.31
N ALA A 282 42.52 35.79 -2.10
CA ALA A 282 41.21 36.41 -2.37
C ALA A 282 40.79 36.26 -3.85
N ALA A 283 41.73 36.38 -4.79
CA ALA A 283 41.48 36.14 -6.21
C ALA A 283 41.13 34.67 -6.50
N LEU A 284 41.81 33.72 -5.86
CA LEU A 284 41.45 32.29 -5.95
C LEU A 284 40.04 32.04 -5.40
N GLY A 285 39.70 32.59 -4.24
CA GLY A 285 38.36 32.49 -3.66
C GLY A 285 37.28 33.03 -4.60
N THR A 286 37.53 34.20 -5.20
CA THR A 286 36.61 34.81 -6.17
C THR A 286 36.42 33.94 -7.43
N ASN A 287 37.48 33.29 -7.90
CA ASN A 287 37.40 32.37 -9.05
C ASN A 287 36.56 31.13 -8.74
N GLU A 288 36.64 30.60 -7.50
CA GLU A 288 35.81 29.48 -7.06
C GLU A 288 34.32 29.86 -7.02
N VAL A 289 33.97 31.05 -6.47
CA VAL A 289 32.58 31.56 -6.50
C VAL A 289 32.09 31.73 -7.94
N SER A 290 32.93 32.25 -8.82
CA SER A 290 32.60 32.43 -10.25
C SER A 290 32.38 31.10 -10.99
N SER A 291 32.84 29.98 -10.44
CA SER A 291 32.69 28.64 -11.00
C SER A 291 31.39 27.94 -10.58
N MET A 292 30.62 28.54 -9.67
CA MET A 292 29.32 28.03 -9.25
C MET A 292 28.32 28.02 -10.40
N ILE A 293 27.50 26.98 -10.46
CA ILE A 293 26.43 26.86 -11.44
C ILE A 293 25.17 27.56 -10.93
N HIS A 294 24.37 28.11 -11.85
CA HIS A 294 23.05 28.61 -11.48
C HIS A 294 22.11 27.44 -11.17
N ILE A 295 21.54 27.43 -9.96
CA ILE A 295 20.55 26.45 -9.53
C ILE A 295 19.23 27.18 -9.30
N ASN A 296 18.17 26.69 -9.93
CA ASN A 296 16.84 27.25 -9.80
C ASN A 296 16.07 26.56 -8.65
N LYS A 297 15.72 27.28 -7.58
CA LYS A 297 14.90 26.73 -6.48
C LYS A 297 13.53 26.19 -6.94
N LEU A 298 12.98 26.70 -8.05
CA LEU A 298 11.76 26.14 -8.65
C LEU A 298 11.96 24.68 -9.10
N GLN A 299 13.18 24.29 -9.50
CA GLN A 299 13.48 22.93 -9.92
C GLN A 299 13.31 21.94 -8.76
N LEU A 300 13.80 22.29 -7.56
CA LEU A 300 13.56 21.48 -6.36
C LEU A 300 12.06 21.28 -6.12
N LYS A 301 11.29 22.37 -6.17
CA LYS A 301 9.84 22.29 -5.94
C LYS A 301 9.18 21.32 -6.90
N ILE A 302 9.52 21.39 -8.19
CA ILE A 302 9.00 20.50 -9.22
C ILE A 302 9.41 19.06 -8.90
N GLU A 303 10.68 18.80 -8.66
CA GLU A 303 11.22 17.46 -8.38
C GLU A 303 10.60 16.82 -7.14
N VAL A 304 10.53 17.56 -6.02
CA VAL A 304 9.92 17.10 -4.77
C VAL A 304 8.42 16.87 -4.93
N THR A 305 7.72 17.76 -5.64
CA THR A 305 6.27 17.62 -5.89
C THR A 305 5.98 16.41 -6.76
N ASP A 306 6.76 16.21 -7.82
CA ASP A 306 6.61 15.06 -8.72
C ASP A 306 6.93 13.76 -7.98
N TRP A 307 7.99 13.74 -7.18
CA TRP A 307 8.32 12.59 -6.35
C TRP A 307 7.19 12.26 -5.35
N TYR A 308 6.71 13.25 -4.61
CA TYR A 308 5.63 13.06 -3.62
C TYR A 308 4.35 12.58 -4.29
N LYS A 309 4.01 13.16 -5.45
CA LYS A 309 2.84 12.74 -6.20
C LYS A 309 2.92 11.27 -6.61
N ASN A 310 4.00 10.87 -7.25
CA ASN A 310 4.15 9.53 -7.82
C ASN A 310 4.32 8.44 -6.74
N ASN A 311 4.87 8.79 -5.57
CA ASN A 311 5.19 7.81 -4.53
C ASN A 311 4.23 7.84 -3.32
N VAL A 312 3.48 8.91 -3.12
CA VAL A 312 2.56 9.08 -1.97
C VAL A 312 1.14 9.34 -2.46
N THR A 313 0.91 10.43 -3.20
CA THR A 313 -0.46 10.82 -3.61
C THR A 313 -1.16 9.75 -4.45
N ASP A 314 -0.47 9.18 -5.44
CA ASP A 314 -1.07 8.20 -6.34
C ASP A 314 -1.45 6.89 -5.62
N LEU A 315 -0.78 6.55 -4.50
CA LEU A 315 -1.12 5.38 -3.69
C LEU A 315 -2.47 5.52 -2.99
N PHE A 316 -2.89 6.73 -2.59
CA PHE A 316 -4.22 6.95 -2.01
C PHE A 316 -5.34 6.58 -2.99
N SER A 317 -5.15 6.83 -4.29
CA SER A 317 -6.12 6.42 -5.31
C SER A 317 -6.26 4.89 -5.39
N LYS A 318 -5.13 4.17 -5.29
CA LYS A 318 -5.10 2.71 -5.24
C LYS A 318 -5.76 2.16 -3.98
N LEU A 319 -5.51 2.77 -2.82
CA LEU A 319 -6.18 2.42 -1.56
C LEU A 319 -7.70 2.58 -1.66
N SER A 320 -8.17 3.70 -2.21
CA SER A 320 -9.60 3.97 -2.41
C SER A 320 -10.27 2.95 -3.35
N SER A 321 -9.57 2.52 -4.42
CA SER A 321 -10.05 1.46 -5.32
C SER A 321 -10.19 0.13 -4.57
N LEU A 322 -9.14 -0.30 -3.86
CA LEU A 322 -9.14 -1.56 -3.12
C LEU A 322 -10.19 -1.58 -2.01
N GLN A 323 -10.38 -0.46 -1.29
CA GLN A 323 -11.44 -0.34 -0.29
C GLN A 323 -12.83 -0.50 -0.92
N SER A 324 -13.04 0.07 -2.10
CA SER A 324 -14.31 -0.07 -2.83
C SER A 324 -14.55 -1.52 -3.26
N GLU A 325 -13.53 -2.20 -3.80
CA GLU A 325 -13.59 -3.62 -4.17
C GLU A 325 -13.90 -4.52 -2.94
N ILE A 326 -13.27 -4.27 -1.79
CA ILE A 326 -13.54 -4.99 -0.55
C ILE A 326 -15.00 -4.81 -0.10
N GLU A 327 -15.53 -3.59 -0.16
CA GLU A 327 -16.91 -3.31 0.21
C GLU A 327 -17.94 -3.90 -0.77
N GLU A 328 -17.61 -3.99 -2.06
CA GLU A 328 -18.43 -4.70 -3.04
C GLU A 328 -18.49 -6.21 -2.74
N LEU A 329 -17.35 -6.84 -2.44
CA LEU A 329 -17.28 -8.25 -2.07
C LEU A 329 -18.05 -8.55 -0.78
N LYS A 330 -17.96 -7.68 0.24
CA LYS A 330 -18.75 -7.79 1.48
C LYS A 330 -20.26 -7.71 1.20
N LYS A 331 -20.70 -6.81 0.33
CA LYS A 331 -22.13 -6.71 -0.06
C LYS A 331 -22.62 -7.94 -0.81
N GLU A 332 -21.81 -8.47 -1.73
CA GLU A 332 -22.12 -9.71 -2.44
C GLU A 332 -22.30 -10.87 -1.44
N GLN A 333 -21.39 -10.97 -0.48
CA GLN A 333 -21.40 -11.93 0.60
C GLN A 333 -22.65 -11.80 1.52
N GLU A 334 -23.14 -10.59 1.81
CA GLU A 334 -24.36 -10.36 2.60
C GLU A 334 -25.67 -10.64 1.84
N SER A 335 -25.62 -10.62 0.50
CA SER A 335 -26.78 -10.82 -0.36
C SER A 335 -27.12 -12.28 -0.67
N ARG A 336 -26.23 -13.21 -0.28
CA ARG A 336 -26.34 -14.66 -0.46
C ARG A 336 -26.76 -15.32 0.86
#